data_AF-A0A537DWN2-F1
#
_entry.id   AF-A0A537DWN2-F1
#
_cell.length_a   1.000
_cell.length_b   1.000
_cell.length_c   1.000
_cell.angle_alpha   90.00
_cell.angle_beta   90.00
_cell.angle_gamma   90.00
#
_symmetry.space_group_name_H-M   'P 1'
#
loop_
_entity.id
_entity.type
_entity.pdbx_description
1 polymer ?
#
loop_
_entity_poly.entity_id
_entity_poly.type
_entity_poly.pdbx_seq_one_letter_code
_entity_poly.pdbx_strand_id
1 'polypeptide(L)' 'MNKADLIEQIAQAAEISKSAAERSLDALVGAVKSSLRKDEMVTLV' A
#
# COMPACT_ATOMS: atom_id res chain seq x y z
N MET A 1 14.09 4.65 3.15
CA MET A 1 12.67 4.38 2.86
C MET A 1 12.53 3.88 1.43
N ASN A 2 12.87 2.62 1.22
CA ASN A 2 12.57 1.86 0.01
C ASN A 2 11.24 1.07 0.23
N LYS A 3 10.80 0.30 -0.76
CA LYS A 3 9.57 -0.51 -0.65
C LYS A 3 9.63 -1.50 0.53
N ALA A 4 10.78 -2.12 0.77
CA ALA A 4 10.95 -3.09 1.84
C ALA A 4 10.84 -2.44 3.23
N ASP A 5 11.45 -1.26 3.42
CA ASP A 5 11.34 -0.49 4.66
C ASP A 5 9.86 -0.19 4.98
N LEU A 6 9.06 0.16 3.96
CA LEU A 6 7.63 0.45 4.12
C LEU A 6 6.83 -0.81 4.50
N ILE A 7 7.12 -1.96 3.87
CA ILE A 7 6.49 -3.25 4.19
C ILE A 7 6.77 -3.65 5.64
N GLU A 8 8.01 -3.45 6.12
CA GLU A 8 8.36 -3.75 7.50
C GLU A 8 7.63 -2.85 8.50
N GLN A 9 7.50 -1.55 8.21
CA GLN A 9 6.74 -0.62 9.03
C GLN A 9 5.25 -0.99 9.09
N ILE A 10 4.64 -1.34 7.95
CA ILE A 10 3.23 -1.79 7.89
C ILE A 10 3.05 -3.09 8.68
N ALA A 11 3.94 -4.07 8.49
CA ALA A 11 3.88 -5.36 9.19
C ALA A 11 3.99 -5.17 10.71
N GLN A 12 4.91 -4.32 11.17
CA GLN A 12 5.07 -4.00 12.59
C GLN A 12 3.89 -3.22 13.16
N ALA A 13 3.42 -2.18 12.46
CA ALA A 13 2.36 -1.30 12.95
C ALA A 13 0.97 -1.98 12.97
N ALA A 14 0.70 -2.86 12.00
CA ALA A 14 -0.57 -3.56 11.88
C ALA A 14 -0.56 -4.99 12.46
N GLU A 15 0.58 -5.42 13.03
CA GLU A 15 0.76 -6.77 13.60
C GLU A 15 0.41 -7.90 12.63
N ILE A 16 0.76 -7.73 11.35
CA ILE A 16 0.51 -8.71 10.28
C ILE A 16 1.81 -9.28 9.71
N SER A 17 1.72 -10.41 9.01
CA SER A 17 2.89 -10.99 8.35
C SER A 17 3.44 -10.09 7.24
N LYS A 18 4.76 -10.14 6.99
CA LYS A 18 5.40 -9.39 5.88
C LYS A 18 4.73 -9.65 4.53
N SER A 19 4.30 -10.88 4.29
CA SER A 19 3.57 -11.28 3.07
C SER A 19 2.19 -10.61 2.98
N ALA A 20 1.50 -10.44 4.11
CA ALA A 20 0.22 -9.73 4.15
C ALA A 20 0.43 -8.21 3.94
N ALA A 21 1.47 -7.63 4.54
CA ALA A 21 1.83 -6.23 4.36
C ALA A 21 2.23 -5.92 2.90
N GLU A 22 3.03 -6.79 2.28
CA GLU A 22 3.40 -6.67 0.86
C GLU A 22 2.17 -6.67 -0.06
N ARG A 23 1.27 -7.65 0.11
CA ARG A 23 0.01 -7.69 -0.66
C ARG A 23 -0.86 -6.46 -0.45
N SER A 24 -0.92 -5.95 0.78
CA SER A 24 -1.71 -4.76 1.10
C SER A 24 -1.13 -3.51 0.44
N LEU A 25 0.20 -3.37 0.43
CA LEU A 25 0.89 -2.28 -0.25
C LEU A 25 0.70 -2.37 -1.78
N ASP A 26 0.81 -3.55 -2.36
CA ASP A 26 0.60 -3.74 -3.80
C ASP A 26 -0.85 -3.47 -4.22
N ALA A 27 -1.82 -3.89 -3.40
CA ALA A 27 -3.23 -3.58 -3.62
C ALA A 27 -3.50 -2.07 -3.55
N LEU A 28 -2.93 -1.36 -2.58
CA LEU A 28 -3.04 0.11 -2.46
C LEU A 28 -2.47 0.80 -3.71
N VAL A 29 -1.26 0.42 -4.13
CA VAL A 29 -0.62 0.99 -5.33
C VAL A 29 -1.43 0.69 -6.58
N GLY A 30 -2.00 -0.52 -6.69
CA GLY A 30 -2.89 -0.89 -7.79
C GLY A 30 -4.17 -0.06 -7.83
N ALA A 31 -4.82 0.14 -6.68
CA ALA A 31 -6.03 0.95 -6.56
C ALA A 31 -5.76 2.42 -6.94
N VAL A 32 -4.69 3.02 -6.41
CA VAL A 32 -4.31 4.40 -6.72
C VAL A 32 -4.03 4.56 -8.22
N LYS A 33 -3.25 3.64 -8.82
CA LYS A 33 -3.00 3.64 -10.27
C LYS A 33 -4.29 3.52 -11.08
N SER A 34 -5.25 2.71 -10.63
CA SER A 34 -6.54 2.52 -11.30
C SER A 34 -7.41 3.78 -11.24
N SER A 35 -7.53 4.41 -10.07
CA SER A 35 -8.29 5.67 -9.93
C SER A 35 -7.66 6.82 -10.73
N LEU A 36 -6.33 6.99 -10.67
CA LEU A 36 -5.67 8.02 -11.45
C LEU A 36 -5.82 7.82 -12.96
N ARG A 37 -5.91 6.56 -13.44
CA ARG A 37 -6.21 6.27 -14.85
C ARG A 37 -7.62 6.68 -15.27
N LYS A 38 -8.55 6.76 -14.33
CA LYS A 38 -9.94 7.20 -14.55
C LYS A 38 -10.12 8.70 -14.33
N ASP A 39 -9.03 9.43 -14.11
CA ASP A 39 -9.04 10.86 -13.73
C ASP A 39 -9.80 11.11 -12.41
N GLU A 40 -9.90 10.07 -11.56
CA GLU A 40 -10.49 10.15 -10.24
C GLU A 40 -9.39 10.49 -9.21
N MET A 41 -9.57 11.59 -8.48
CA MET A 41 -8.64 11.96 -7.41
C MET A 41 -8.80 11.02 -6.21
N VAL A 42 -7.67 10.54 -5.68
CA VAL A 42 -7.63 9.74 -4.45
C VAL A 42 -7.42 10.66 -3.25
N THR A 43 -8.39 10.71 -2.35
CA THR A 43 -8.25 11.37 -1.05
C THR A 43 -7.88 10.34 0.01
N LEU A 44 -6.71 10.51 0.63
CA LEU A 44 -6.31 9.73 1.81
C LEU A 44 -6.90 10.40 3.05
N VAL A 45 -7.91 9.78 3.65
CA VAL A 45 -8.55 10.17 4.92
C VAL A 45 -8.10 9.27 6.06
#